data_AF-A0A9P4N6D0-F1
#
_entry.id   AF-A0A9P4N6D0-F1
#
_cell.length_a   1.000
_cell.length_b   1.000
_cell.length_c   1.000
_cell.angle_alpha   90.00
_cell.angle_beta   90.00
_cell.angle_gamma   90.00
#
_symmetry.space_group_name_H-M   'P 1'
#
loop_
_entity.id
_entity.type
_entity.pdbx_description
1 polymer ?
#
loop_
_entity_poly.entity_id
_entity_poly.type
_entity_poly.pdbx_seq_one_letter_code
_entity_poly.pdbx_strand_id
1 'polypeptide(L)' 'MASETPYNLIFMDVQMPNLDGLQSTRLIRQSGFNAPIVALTAVSITLKAIGD' A
#
# COMPACT_ATOMS: atom_id res chain seq x y z
N MET A 1 29.94 -10.27 -1.72
CA MET A 1 28.81 -10.07 -0.78
C MET A 1 28.08 -8.83 -1.26
N ALA A 2 26.89 -8.96 -1.85
CA ALA A 2 26.11 -7.78 -2.24
C ALA A 2 25.71 -7.02 -0.97
N SER A 3 25.89 -5.70 -0.95
CA SER A 3 25.40 -4.86 0.14
C SER A 3 23.88 -4.99 0.17
N GLU A 4 23.33 -5.58 1.25
CA GLU A 4 21.91 -5.51 1.56
C GLU A 4 21.57 -4.06 1.88
N THR A 5 21.30 -3.29 0.83
CA THR A 5 20.87 -1.91 0.95
C THR A 5 19.43 -1.93 1.44
N PRO A 6 19.15 -1.41 2.64
CA PRO A 6 17.80 -1.43 3.19
C PRO A 6 16.88 -0.60 2.29
N TYR A 7 15.67 -1.10 2.03
CA TYR A 7 14.67 -0.36 1.27
C TYR A 7 14.36 0.97 1.95
N ASN A 8 14.34 2.06 1.17
CA ASN A 8 14.08 3.40 1.69
C ASN A 8 12.63 3.86 1.51
N LEU A 9 11.81 3.09 0.79
CA LEU A 9 10.43 3.41 0.46
C LEU A 9 9.65 2.15 0.10
N ILE A 10 8.39 2.08 0.51
CA ILE A 10 7.44 1.06 0.06
C ILE A 10 6.27 1.75 -0.61
N PHE A 11 5.86 1.26 -1.79
CA PHE A 11 4.55 1.54 -2.36
C PHE A 11 3.60 0.40 -1.97
N MET A 12 2.45 0.74 -1.38
CA MET A 12 1.49 -0.22 -0.83
C MET A 12 0.14 -0.06 -1.51
N ASP A 13 -0.40 -1.09 -2.14
CA ASP A 13 -1.78 -1.07 -2.61
C ASP A 13 -2.73 -1.17 -1.41
N VAL A 14 -3.73 -0.29 -1.37
CA VAL A 14 -4.78 -0.32 -0.34
C VAL A 14 -5.78 -1.45 -0.60
N GLN A 15 -6.05 -1.78 -1.86
CA GLN A 15 -7.03 -2.78 -2.24
C GLN A 15 -6.36 -4.05 -2.75
N MET A 16 -5.95 -4.93 -1.82
CA MET A 16 -5.52 -6.28 -2.18
C MET A 16 -6.64 -7.30 -1.94
N PRO A 17 -6.79 -8.33 -2.80
CA PRO A 17 -7.90 -9.28 -2.73
C PRO A 17 -7.90 -10.18 -1.47
N ASN A 18 -6.77 -10.29 -0.76
CA ASN A 18 -6.61 -11.23 0.36
C ASN A 18 -6.13 -10.60 1.68
N LEU A 19 -5.45 -9.45 1.63
CA LEU A 19 -4.83 -8.82 2.79
C LEU A 19 -5.04 -7.31 2.72
N ASP A 20 -5.67 -6.73 3.73
CA ASP A 20 -5.86 -5.28 3.79
C ASP A 20 -4.49 -4.57 3.81
N GLY A 21 -4.27 -3.61 2.91
CA GLY A 21 -3.03 -2.83 2.84
C GLY A 21 -2.68 -2.13 4.15
N LEU A 22 -3.68 -1.81 4.99
CA LEU A 22 -3.47 -1.31 6.35
C LEU A 22 -2.91 -2.38 7.29
N GLN A 23 -3.39 -3.62 7.22
CA GLN A 23 -2.85 -4.73 8.01
C GLN A 23 -1.41 -5.04 7.59
N SER A 24 -1.13 -5.08 6.29
CA SER A 24 0.23 -5.18 5.75
C SER A 24 1.14 -4.10 6.31
N THR A 25 0.67 -2.84 6.28
CA THR A 25 1.41 -1.69 6.82
C THR A 25 1.74 -1.86 8.31
N ARG A 26 0.80 -2.36 9.12
CA ARG A 26 1.03 -2.61 10.55
C ARG A 26 2.11 -3.68 10.77
N LEU A 27 2.07 -4.79 10.04
CA LEU A 27 3.06 -5.86 10.14
C LEU A 27 4.46 -5.35 9.76
N ILE A 28 4.55 -4.54 8.69
CA ILE A 28 5.80 -3.90 8.25
C ILE A 28 6.35 -2.96 9.33
N ARG A 29 5.49 -2.17 9.99
CA ARG A 29 5.92 -1.31 11.11
C ARG A 29 6.40 -2.12 12.32
N GLN A 30 5.74 -3.24 12.62
CA GLN A 30 6.14 -4.15 13.70
C GLN A 30 7.48 -4.85 13.42
N SER A 31 7.85 -5.04 12.15
CA SER A 31 9.16 -5.60 11.77
C SER A 31 10.31 -4.58 11.87
N GLY A 32 10.04 -3.36 12.37
CA GLY A 32 11.05 -2.31 12.54
C GLY A 32 11.31 -1.45 11.30
N PHE A 33 10.48 -1.58 10.26
CA PHE A 33 10.61 -0.74 9.07
C PHE A 33 10.10 0.68 9.33
N ASN A 34 11.02 1.65 9.31
CA ASN A 34 10.73 3.04 9.64
C ASN A 34 10.65 3.97 8.42
N ALA A 35 10.99 3.48 7.22
CA ALA A 35 10.90 4.29 6.01
C ALA A 35 9.43 4.62 5.64
N PRO A 36 9.21 5.61 4.76
CA PRO A 36 7.86 5.96 4.32
C PRO A 36 7.18 4.79 3.59
N ILE A 37 5.87 4.70 3.77
CA ILE A 37 5.00 3.76 3.07
C ILE A 37 3.94 4.61 2.37
N VAL A 38 3.95 4.60 1.05
CA VAL A 38 3.04 5.38 0.21
C VAL A 38 1.90 4.48 -0.22
N ALA A 39 0.71 4.78 0.30
CA ALA A 39 -0.50 4.08 -0.08
C ALA A 39 -0.91 4.48 -1.51
N LEU A 40 -1.05 3.48 -2.38
CA LEU A 40 -1.65 3.58 -3.69
C LEU A 40 -3.11 3.15 -3.56
N THR A 41 -4.01 4.05 -3.88
CA THR A 41 -5.45 3.76 -3.94
C THR A 41 -5.93 3.93 -5.37
N ALA A 42 -6.66 2.94 -5.88
CA ALA A 42 -7.47 3.11 -7.08
C ALA A 42 -8.87 3.56 -6.63
N VAL A 43 -9.13 4.86 -6.66
CA VAL A 43 -10.50 5.38 -6.53
C VAL A 43 -11.20 5.17 -7.86
N SER A 44 -12.10 4.18 -7.93
CA SER A 44 -13.06 4.07 -9.01
C SER A 44 -14.30 4.89 -8.66
N ILE A 45 -14.29 6.17 -9.03
CA ILE A 45 -15.51 6.98 -9.04
C ILE A 45 -16.32 6.59 -10.28
N THR A 46 -17.18 5.59 -10.15
CA THR A 46 -18.24 5.37 -11.13
C THR A 46 -19.22 6.54 -11.01
N LEU A 47 -19.08 7.55 -11.87
CA LEU A 47 -20.15 8.51 -12.11
C LEU A 47 -21.32 7.73 -12.70
N LYS A 48 -22.35 7.44 -11.87
CA LYS A 48 -23.64 7.01 -12.39
C LYS A 48 -24.18 8.20 -13.19
N ALA A 49 -24.14 8.10 -14.51
CA ALA A 49 -24.83 9.05 -15.37
C ALA A 49 -26.29 9.10 -14.90
N ILE A 50 -26.72 10.29 -14.53
CA ILE A 50 -28.13 10.57 -14.27
C ILE A 50 -28.79 10.57 -15.66
N GLY A 51 -29.56 9.53 -15.96
CA GLY A 51 -30.37 9.44 -17.18
C GLY A 51 -30.31 8.06 -17.82
N ASP A 52 -31.23 7.19 -17.42
CA ASP A 52 -32.35 6.71 -18.24
C ASP A 52 -33.45 6.15 -17.33
#